data_AF-A0A839U1V7-F1
#
_entry.id   AF-A0A839U1V7-F1
#
_cell.length_a   1.000
_cell.length_b   1.000
_cell.length_c   1.000
_cell.angle_alpha   90.00
_cell.angle_beta   90.00
_cell.angle_gamma   90.00
#
_symmetry.space_group_name_H-M   'P 1'
#
loop_
_entity.id
_entity.type
_entity.pdbx_description
1 polymer ?
#
loop_
_entity_poly.entity_id
_entity_poly.type
_entity_poly.pdbx_seq_one_letter_code
_entity_poly.pdbx_strand_id
1 'polypeptide(L)'
;MGTLDYGPVRVATGTMGYKHKAADAAAVLASLAAPNFLLKIIPHVDGSPRICELVEYYLEDIALHGAWTGPGALDLHAHALAPVADLPVLEVVSTMHFIADLTLGLGNVVHDYLR
;
A
#
# COMPACT_ATOMS: atom_id res chain seq x y z
N MET A 1 -14.17 4.48 -9.29
CA MET A 1 -12.92 4.68 -10.04
C MET A 1 -11.94 5.35 -9.10
N GLY A 2 -10.70 4.85 -9.03
CA GLY A 2 -9.60 5.49 -8.31
C GLY A 2 -8.58 6.05 -9.30
N THR A 3 -8.03 7.21 -9.02
CA THR A 3 -7.04 7.87 -9.88
C THR A 3 -5.90 8.42 -9.03
N LEU A 4 -4.69 8.40 -9.58
CA LEU A 4 -3.52 9.06 -9.01
C LEU A 4 -2.95 10.03 -10.05
N ASP A 5 -2.89 11.31 -9.68
CA ASP A 5 -2.31 12.37 -10.47
C ASP A 5 -1.04 12.88 -9.77
N TYR A 6 0.09 12.96 -10.50
CA TYR A 6 1.31 13.62 -10.05
C TYR A 6 1.40 15.00 -10.71
N GLY A 7 1.06 16.04 -9.95
CA GLY A 7 0.83 17.36 -10.53
C GLY A 7 -0.31 17.30 -11.57
N PRO A 8 -0.11 17.78 -12.81
CA PRO A 8 -1.14 17.72 -13.85
C PRO A 8 -1.17 16.38 -14.61
N VAL A 9 -0.30 15.41 -14.29
CA VAL A 9 -0.13 14.18 -15.07
C VAL A 9 -0.80 13.00 -14.37
N ARG A 10 -1.70 12.31 -15.07
CA ARG A 10 -2.27 11.03 -14.64
C ARG A 10 -1.20 9.95 -14.68
N VAL A 11 -0.91 9.31 -13.54
CA VAL A 11 0.08 8.22 -13.44
C VAL A 11 -0.54 6.85 -13.14
N ALA A 12 -1.74 6.80 -12.56
CA ALA A 12 -2.48 5.54 -12.40
C ALA A 12 -4.00 5.73 -12.49
N THR A 13 -4.69 4.82 -13.19
CA THR A 13 -6.16 4.73 -13.23
C THR A 13 -6.60 3.32 -12.87
N GLY A 14 -7.37 3.18 -11.79
CA GLY A 14 -7.94 1.92 -11.32
C GLY A 14 -9.46 1.88 -11.42
N THR A 15 -10.01 0.79 -11.91
CA THR A 15 -11.47 0.55 -11.95
C THR A 15 -11.82 -0.79 -11.33
N MET A 16 -13.01 -0.87 -10.74
CA MET A 16 -13.55 -2.11 -10.18
C MET A 16 -15.08 -2.07 -10.25
N GLY A 17 -15.71 -3.20 -10.56
CA GLY A 17 -17.15 -3.37 -10.46
C GLY A 17 -17.62 -3.10 -9.02
N TYR A 18 -18.62 -2.22 -8.85
CA TYR A 18 -18.99 -1.74 -7.53
C TYR A 18 -19.67 -2.85 -6.70
N LYS A 19 -19.01 -3.29 -5.63
CA LYS A 19 -19.52 -4.26 -4.65
C LYS A 19 -20.09 -5.54 -5.28
N HIS A 20 -19.46 -6.01 -6.37
CA HIS A 20 -19.98 -7.07 -7.23
C HIS A 20 -20.20 -8.40 -6.50
N LYS A 21 -19.27 -8.80 -5.62
CA LYS A 21 -19.39 -9.99 -4.76
C LYS A 21 -18.85 -9.67 -3.36
N ALA A 22 -19.49 -10.17 -2.31
CA ALA A 22 -18.92 -10.14 -0.97
C ALA A 22 -17.61 -10.95 -0.91
N ALA A 23 -16.60 -10.41 -0.24
CA ALA A 23 -15.33 -11.10 -0.01
C ALA A 23 -15.32 -11.85 1.33
N ASP A 24 -14.34 -12.73 1.52
CA ASP A 24 -14.12 -13.41 2.80
C ASP A 24 -13.55 -12.43 3.83
N ALA A 25 -14.39 -11.99 4.76
CA ALA A 25 -14.02 -11.04 5.81
C ALA A 25 -12.86 -11.54 6.70
N ALA A 26 -12.79 -12.84 6.98
CA ALA A 26 -11.73 -13.40 7.82
C ALA A 26 -10.37 -13.33 7.11
N ALA A 27 -10.34 -13.63 5.81
CA ALA A 27 -9.12 -13.50 5.00
C ALA A 27 -8.66 -12.03 4.90
N VAL A 28 -9.58 -11.07 4.76
CA VAL A 28 -9.25 -9.64 4.75
C VAL A 28 -8.65 -9.20 6.09
N LEU A 29 -9.27 -9.57 7.20
CA LEU A 29 -8.76 -9.26 8.54
C LEU A 29 -7.38 -9.87 8.78
N ALA A 30 -7.16 -11.12 8.37
CA ALA A 30 -5.86 -11.78 8.48
C ALA A 30 -4.78 -11.03 7.68
N SER A 31 -5.10 -10.53 6.49
CA SER A 31 -4.18 -9.71 5.70
C SER A 31 -3.87 -8.36 6.35
N LEU A 32 -4.87 -7.70 6.96
CA LEU A 32 -4.67 -6.40 7.62
C LEU A 32 -3.88 -6.53 8.93
N ALA A 33 -3.97 -7.66 9.61
CA ALA A 33 -3.22 -7.95 10.83
C ALA A 33 -1.76 -8.38 10.58
N ALA A 34 -1.36 -8.57 9.32
CA ALA A 34 0.02 -8.91 8.97
C ALA A 34 0.98 -7.74 9.27
N PRO A 35 2.25 -8.02 9.59
CA PRO A 35 3.25 -6.96 9.76
C PRO A 35 3.49 -6.21 8.46
N ASN A 36 3.70 -4.91 8.57
CA ASN A 36 4.09 -4.03 7.48
C ASN A 36 5.54 -3.59 7.68
N PHE A 37 6.33 -3.56 6.60
CA PHE A 37 7.75 -3.21 6.66
C PHE A 37 8.05 -1.95 5.86
N LEU A 38 8.87 -1.06 6.43
CA LEU A 38 9.32 0.18 5.81
C LEU A 38 10.85 0.30 5.91
N LEU A 39 11.48 0.76 4.83
CA LEU A 39 12.88 1.20 4.88
C LEU A 39 12.92 2.68 5.25
N LYS A 40 13.29 2.99 6.50
CA LYS A 40 13.39 4.35 7.02
C LYS A 40 14.80 4.88 6.82
N ILE A 41 14.92 5.95 6.02
CA ILE A 41 16.20 6.60 5.72
C ILE A 41 16.11 8.08 6.11
N ILE A 42 17.00 8.53 7.00
CA ILE A 42 17.17 9.96 7.32
C ILE A 42 18.64 10.32 7.11
N PRO A 43 18.96 11.30 6.25
CA PRO A 43 20.32 11.75 6.05
C PRO A 43 20.85 12.54 7.25
N HIS A 44 22.14 12.45 7.46
CA HIS A 44 22.92 13.37 8.29
C HIS A 44 23.07 14.72 7.57
N VAL A 45 23.58 15.74 8.27
CA VAL A 45 23.81 17.07 7.69
C VAL A 45 24.84 17.10 6.56
N ASP A 46 25.67 16.08 6.42
CA ASP A 46 26.66 15.93 5.34
C ASP A 46 26.16 15.04 4.19
N GLY A 47 24.91 14.57 4.25
CA GLY A 47 24.30 13.68 3.27
C GLY A 47 24.56 12.19 3.49
N SER A 48 25.46 11.80 4.41
CA SER A 48 25.62 10.39 4.79
C SER A 48 24.36 9.85 5.50
N PRO A 49 24.08 8.54 5.52
CA PRO A 49 22.93 8.01 6.26
C PRO A 49 23.12 8.18 7.77
N ARG A 50 22.20 8.86 8.45
CA ARG A 50 22.14 8.91 9.93
C ARG A 50 21.17 7.87 10.50
N ILE A 51 20.11 7.58 9.76
CA ILE A 51 19.19 6.48 10.01
C ILE A 51 19.09 5.68 8.71
N CYS A 52 19.28 4.38 8.79
CA CYS A 52 18.99 3.42 7.72
C CYS A 52 18.49 2.13 8.39
N GLU A 53 17.18 2.03 8.59
CA GLU A 53 16.55 1.02 9.45
C GLU A 53 15.39 0.35 8.73
N LEU A 54 15.26 -0.97 8.87
CA LEU A 54 14.02 -1.68 8.56
C LEU A 54 13.10 -1.57 9.78
N VAL A 55 11.94 -0.94 9.59
CA VAL A 55 10.92 -0.74 10.61
C VAL A 55 9.74 -1.66 10.32
N GLU A 56 9.30 -2.40 11.34
CA GLU A 56 8.05 -3.17 11.33
C GLU A 56 6.96 -2.40 12.07
N TYR A 57 5.75 -2.37 11.55
CA TYR A 57 4.59 -1.80 12.23
C TYR A 57 3.31 -2.60 11.94
N TYR A 58 2.29 -2.38 12.77
CA TYR A 58 1.01 -3.07 12.69
C TYR A 58 -0.16 -2.08 12.59
N LEU A 59 -1.24 -2.55 11.97
CA LEU A 59 -2.56 -1.93 12.09
C LEU A 59 -3.24 -2.53 13.32
N GLU A 60 -3.73 -1.69 14.22
CA GLU A 60 -4.34 -2.05 15.50
C GLU A 60 -5.84 -1.72 15.49
N ASP A 61 -6.60 -2.29 16.43
CA ASP A 61 -8.04 -2.01 16.62
C ASP A 61 -8.89 -2.09 15.35
N ILE A 62 -8.62 -3.08 14.50
CA ILE A 62 -9.25 -3.18 13.17
C ILE A 62 -10.72 -3.58 13.31
N ALA A 63 -11.63 -2.70 12.88
CA ALA A 63 -13.06 -2.97 12.77
C ALA A 63 -13.49 -2.95 11.30
N LEU A 64 -13.65 -4.14 10.70
CA LEU A 64 -14.07 -4.29 9.30
C LEU A 64 -15.60 -4.13 9.15
N HIS A 65 -16.03 -3.11 8.40
CA HIS A 65 -17.44 -2.81 8.13
C HIS A 65 -17.99 -3.52 6.89
N GLY A 66 -17.12 -3.94 5.98
CA GLY A 66 -17.49 -4.74 4.83
C GLY A 66 -16.36 -4.89 3.82
N ALA A 67 -16.42 -5.97 3.04
CA ALA A 67 -15.43 -6.28 2.01
C ALA A 67 -16.09 -6.89 0.77
N TRP A 68 -15.62 -6.50 -0.41
CA TRP A 68 -16.12 -6.91 -1.70
C TRP A 68 -14.98 -7.15 -2.70
N THR A 69 -15.22 -8.00 -3.68
CA THR A 69 -14.36 -8.26 -4.82
C THR A 69 -15.16 -8.21 -6.12
N GLY A 70 -14.48 -8.12 -7.26
CA GLY A 70 -15.12 -8.05 -8.58
C GLY A 70 -14.12 -7.98 -9.73
N PRO A 71 -14.61 -7.85 -10.97
CA PRO A 71 -13.74 -7.51 -12.10
C PRO A 71 -13.15 -6.12 -11.88
N GLY A 72 -11.89 -5.94 -12.27
CA GLY A 72 -11.26 -4.63 -12.29
C GLY A 72 -10.03 -4.57 -13.17
N ALA A 73 -9.53 -3.36 -13.35
CA ALA A 73 -8.41 -3.05 -14.24
C ALA A 73 -7.55 -1.96 -13.61
N LEU A 74 -6.26 -1.98 -13.94
CA LEU A 74 -5.28 -0.98 -13.53
C LEU A 74 -4.45 -0.60 -14.76
N ASP A 75 -4.37 0.70 -15.04
CA ASP A 75 -3.50 1.27 -16.05
C ASP A 75 -2.50 2.22 -15.39
N LEU A 76 -1.23 2.17 -15.83
CA LEU A 76 -0.12 2.92 -15.26
C LEU A 76 0.60 3.70 -16.38
N HIS A 77 0.92 4.96 -16.14
CA HIS A 77 1.67 5.79 -17.08
C HIS A 77 3.02 6.20 -16.50
N ALA A 78 4.04 6.23 -17.37
CA ALA A 78 5.39 6.60 -17.00
C ALA A 78 5.45 8.06 -16.52
N HIS A 79 6.19 8.29 -15.42
CA HIS A 79 6.47 9.62 -14.91
C HIS A 79 7.82 9.65 -14.20
N ALA A 80 8.69 10.59 -14.55
CA ALA A 80 10.07 10.62 -14.09
C ALA A 80 10.24 10.74 -12.56
N LEU A 81 9.27 11.35 -11.87
CA LEU A 81 9.28 11.53 -10.40
C LEU A 81 8.19 10.73 -9.68
N ALA A 82 7.43 9.90 -10.41
CA ALA A 82 6.42 9.01 -9.85
C ALA A 82 6.45 7.68 -10.64
N PRO A 83 7.53 6.90 -10.52
CA PRO A 83 7.85 5.78 -11.40
C PRO A 83 7.04 4.52 -11.09
N VAL A 84 5.72 4.65 -10.89
CA VAL A 84 4.84 3.51 -10.59
C VAL A 84 4.77 2.50 -11.75
N ALA A 85 4.98 2.96 -12.98
CA ALA A 85 4.98 2.13 -14.18
C ALA A 85 6.27 1.32 -14.41
N ASP A 86 7.31 1.51 -13.59
CA ASP A 86 8.54 0.69 -13.64
C ASP A 86 8.27 -0.77 -13.22
N LEU A 87 7.16 -1.00 -12.50
CA LEU A 87 6.57 -2.31 -12.27
C LEU A 87 5.32 -2.46 -13.17
N PRO A 88 5.47 -2.96 -14.41
CA PRO A 88 4.37 -2.98 -15.37
C PRO A 88 3.28 -3.99 -14.98
N VAL A 89 2.02 -3.65 -15.28
CA VAL A 89 0.88 -4.56 -15.10
C VAL A 89 0.93 -5.63 -16.21
N LEU A 90 1.42 -6.82 -15.87
CA LEU A 90 1.38 -7.97 -16.78
C LEU A 90 -0.02 -8.62 -16.80
N GLU A 91 -0.62 -8.76 -15.62
CA GLU A 91 -1.97 -9.27 -15.44
C GLU A 91 -2.58 -8.76 -14.12
N VAL A 92 -3.90 -8.61 -14.08
CA VAL A 92 -4.62 -8.31 -12.83
C VAL A 92 -5.02 -9.64 -12.18
N VAL A 93 -4.36 -9.99 -11.07
CA VAL A 93 -4.60 -11.26 -10.37
C VAL A 93 -5.86 -11.22 -9.49
N SER A 94 -6.12 -10.11 -8.82
CA SER A 94 -7.31 -9.95 -7.96
C SER A 94 -7.64 -8.47 -7.72
N THR A 95 -8.86 -8.20 -7.23
CA THR A 95 -9.25 -6.86 -6.76
C THR A 95 -10.03 -6.95 -5.45
N MET A 96 -9.95 -5.89 -4.66
CA MET A 96 -10.65 -5.81 -3.39
C MET A 96 -11.06 -4.37 -3.07
N HIS A 97 -12.25 -4.21 -2.50
CA HIS A 97 -12.74 -2.97 -1.92
C HIS A 97 -13.27 -3.30 -0.53
N PHE A 98 -12.78 -2.62 0.49
CA PHE A 98 -13.27 -2.77 1.86
C PHE A 98 -13.39 -1.42 2.57
N ILE A 99 -14.13 -1.42 3.67
CA ILE A 99 -14.30 -0.27 4.56
C ILE A 99 -14.01 -0.77 5.98
N ALA A 100 -13.11 -0.10 6.70
CA ALA A 100 -12.74 -0.46 8.06
C ALA A 100 -12.35 0.79 8.87
N ASP A 101 -12.58 0.75 10.16
CA ASP A 101 -11.87 1.61 11.12
C ASP A 101 -10.60 0.88 11.60
N LEU A 102 -9.54 1.63 11.88
CA LEU A 102 -8.29 1.09 12.38
C LEU A 102 -7.46 2.17 13.09
N THR A 103 -6.56 1.74 13.96
CA THR A 103 -5.50 2.55 14.57
C THR A 103 -4.17 2.25 13.87
N LEU A 104 -3.38 3.27 13.56
CA LEU A 104 -2.01 3.08 13.07
C LEU A 104 -1.06 3.03 14.28
N GLY A 105 -0.54 1.83 14.59
CA GLY A 105 0.41 1.62 15.68
C GLY A 105 1.77 2.27 15.41
N LEU A 106 2.55 2.50 16.48
CA LEU A 106 3.96 2.89 16.34
C LEU A 106 4.79 1.70 15.84
N GLY A 107 5.85 1.98 15.08
CA GLY A 107 6.74 0.95 14.55
C GLY A 107 7.92 0.61 15.47
N ASN A 108 8.50 -0.56 15.26
CA ASN A 108 9.72 -1.06 15.92
C ASN A 108 10.84 -1.27 14.89
N VAL A 109 12.09 -0.97 15.27
CA VAL A 109 13.25 -1.28 14.43
C VAL A 109 13.55 -2.78 14.52
N VAL A 110 13.47 -3.47 13.39
CA VAL A 110 13.75 -4.92 13.29
C VAL A 110 15.10 -5.22 12.65
N HIS A 111 15.68 -4.27 11.91
CA HIS A 111 17.04 -4.34 11.40
C HIS A 111 17.64 -2.93 11.27
N ASP A 112 18.89 -2.74 11.69
CA ASP A 112 19.63 -1.49 11.59
C ASP A 112 20.84 -1.72 10.68
N TYR A 113 20.84 -1.10 9.50
CA TYR A 113 21.86 -1.32 8.45
C TYR A 113 23.20 -0.62 8.75
N LEU A 114 23.28 0.20 9.81
CA LEU A 114 24.49 0.95 10.18
C LEU A 114 25.25 0.33 11.35
N ARG A 115 24.86 -0.88 11.79
CA ARG A 115 25.53 -1.66 12.83
C ARG A 115 26.45 -2.74 12.28
#